data_AF-A0A939RAG9-F1
#
_entry.id   AF-A0A939RAG9-F1
#
_cell.length_a   1.000
_cell.length_b   1.000
_cell.length_c   1.000
_cell.angle_alpha   90.00
_cell.angle_beta   90.00
_cell.angle_gamma   90.00
#
_symmetry.space_group_name_H-M   'P 1'
#
loop_
_entity.id
_entity.type
_entity.pdbx_description
1 polymer ?
#
loop_
_entity_poly.entity_id
_entity_poly.type
_entity_poly.pdbx_seq_one_letter_code
_entity_poly.pdbx_strand_id
1 'polypeptide(L)'
;MGQQDVIYDTIPVGSLGLIALKSSEELGNKVNNYLVSWRNNRDHEHASTIAFAGYIKDSYLIDSKCPRFGTGEAKGVINESVRGVDLYILVDVTNWSLTYTVSGHENHMSPDDHFQDLKRIIAAV
;
A
#
# COMPACT_ATOMS: atom_id res chain seq x y z
N MET A 1 -30.63 11.21 -5.22
CA MET A 1 -29.22 10.80 -5.12
C MET A 1 -29.14 9.71 -4.06
N GLY A 2 -28.61 8.55 -4.44
CA GLY A 2 -28.47 7.44 -3.49
C GLY A 2 -27.41 7.81 -2.46
N GLN A 3 -27.53 7.29 -1.23
CA GLN A 3 -26.56 7.53 -0.15
C GLN A 3 -25.10 7.20 -0.55
N GLN A 4 -24.91 6.38 -1.60
CA GLN A 4 -23.61 6.05 -2.17
C GLN A 4 -22.97 7.19 -2.96
N ASP A 5 -23.75 8.04 -3.63
CA ASP A 5 -23.21 9.12 -4.48
C ASP A 5 -22.48 10.19 -3.64
N VAL A 6 -23.01 10.46 -2.43
CA VAL A 6 -22.53 11.51 -1.52
C VAL A 6 -21.11 11.25 -0.99
N ILE A 7 -20.68 9.98 -0.87
CA ILE A 7 -19.35 9.64 -0.36
C ILE A 7 -18.27 9.98 -1.38
N TYR A 8 -18.60 9.91 -2.68
CA TYR A 8 -17.61 10.06 -3.75
C TYR A 8 -17.37 11.50 -4.20
N ASP A 9 -18.20 12.45 -3.78
CA ASP A 9 -18.10 13.88 -4.13
C ASP A 9 -17.31 14.69 -3.09
N THR A 10 -16.77 14.04 -2.06
CA THR A 10 -15.97 14.70 -1.02
C THR A 10 -14.49 14.77 -1.43
N ILE A 11 -13.92 15.97 -1.35
CA ILE A 11 -12.48 16.20 -1.55
C ILE A 11 -11.75 15.57 -0.35
N PRO A 12 -10.81 14.63 -0.57
CA PRO A 12 -10.12 13.98 0.53
C PRO A 12 -9.22 14.95 1.28
N VAL A 13 -9.10 14.74 2.59
CA VAL A 13 -8.31 15.57 3.49
C VAL A 13 -6.81 15.30 3.33
N GLY A 14 -6.42 14.04 3.08
CA GLY A 14 -5.06 13.62 2.74
C GLY A 14 -4.99 12.98 1.35
N SER A 15 -3.79 12.97 0.74
CA SER A 15 -3.60 12.22 -0.50
C SER A 15 -3.61 10.72 -0.21
N LEU A 16 -4.24 9.92 -1.06
CA LEU A 16 -4.25 8.46 -0.89
C LEU A 16 -2.85 7.87 -1.13
N GLY A 17 -2.46 6.93 -0.28
CA GLY A 17 -1.28 6.08 -0.45
C GLY A 17 -1.58 4.62 -0.15
N LEU A 18 -1.00 3.71 -0.94
CA LEU A 18 -1.19 2.27 -0.84
C LEU A 18 0.17 1.59 -0.68
N ILE A 19 0.38 0.88 0.42
CA ILE A 19 1.53 -0.01 0.60
C ILE A 19 1.04 -1.44 0.41
N ALA A 20 1.58 -2.14 -0.58
CA ALA A 20 1.33 -3.56 -0.77
C ALA A 20 2.59 -4.35 -0.37
N LEU A 21 2.51 -5.12 0.71
CA LEU A 21 3.61 -6.02 1.07
C LEU A 21 3.75 -7.13 0.04
N LYS A 22 4.94 -7.75 0.03
CA LYS A 22 5.28 -8.78 -0.96
C LYS A 22 4.25 -9.92 -1.02
N SER A 23 3.63 -10.27 0.11
CA SER A 23 2.62 -11.33 0.17
C SER A 23 1.31 -11.00 -0.54
N SER A 24 1.02 -9.72 -0.77
CA SER A 24 -0.20 -9.24 -1.43
C SER A 24 0.11 -8.36 -2.64
N GLU A 25 1.32 -8.44 -3.21
CA GLU A 25 1.78 -7.55 -4.30
C GLU A 25 0.86 -7.62 -5.53
N GLU A 26 0.41 -8.82 -5.91
CA GLU A 26 -0.52 -8.99 -7.04
C GLU A 26 -1.86 -8.30 -6.79
N LEU A 27 -2.44 -8.48 -5.60
CA LEU A 27 -3.68 -7.82 -5.20
C LEU A 27 -3.50 -6.31 -5.14
N GLY A 28 -2.40 -5.83 -4.56
CA GLY A 28 -2.07 -4.42 -4.49
C GLY A 28 -1.96 -3.76 -5.86
N ASN A 29 -1.33 -4.43 -6.82
CA ASN A 29 -1.27 -3.97 -8.21
C ASN A 29 -2.65 -3.89 -8.86
N LYS A 30 -3.52 -4.88 -8.63
CA LYS A 30 -4.91 -4.85 -9.14
C LYS A 30 -5.70 -3.69 -8.55
N VAL A 31 -5.61 -3.47 -7.24
CA VAL A 31 -6.27 -2.34 -6.55
C VAL A 31 -5.74 -1.01 -7.08
N ASN A 32 -4.42 -0.86 -7.20
CA ASN A 32 -3.80 0.34 -7.77
C ASN A 32 -4.31 0.64 -9.17
N ASN A 33 -4.27 -0.34 -10.08
CA ASN A 33 -4.72 -0.17 -11.46
C ASN A 33 -6.20 0.22 -11.54
N TYR A 34 -7.03 -0.40 -10.68
CA TYR A 34 -8.43 -0.03 -10.56
C TYR A 34 -8.59 1.43 -10.11
N LEU A 35 -7.88 1.86 -9.06
CA LEU A 35 -7.95 3.24 -8.54
C LEU A 35 -7.50 4.27 -9.58
N VAL A 36 -6.41 4.00 -10.30
CA VAL A 36 -5.90 4.86 -11.38
C VAL A 36 -6.94 4.98 -12.50
N SER A 37 -7.45 3.86 -13.00
CA SER A 37 -8.48 3.85 -14.04
C SER A 37 -9.76 4.55 -13.59
N TRP A 38 -10.24 4.23 -12.39
CA TRP A 38 -11.49 4.78 -11.85
C TRP A 38 -11.41 6.29 -11.62
N ARG A 39 -10.28 6.82 -11.12
CA ARG A 39 -10.11 8.27 -10.93
C ARG A 39 -9.88 9.02 -12.24
N ASN A 40 -9.21 8.41 -13.23
CA ASN A 40 -9.01 9.03 -14.55
C ASN A 40 -10.29 9.08 -15.40
N ASN A 41 -11.16 8.08 -15.29
CA ASN A 41 -12.37 7.97 -16.12
C ASN A 41 -13.57 8.77 -15.58
N ARG A 42 -13.45 9.38 -14.41
CA ARG A 42 -14.55 10.10 -13.77
C ARG A 42 -14.47 11.56 -14.19
N ASP A 43 -15.53 12.09 -14.81
CA ASP A 43 -15.61 13.52 -15.13
C ASP A 43 -15.54 14.32 -13.82
N HIS A 44 -14.48 15.12 -13.68
CA HIS A 44 -14.26 15.93 -12.51
C HIS A 44 -14.71 17.36 -12.82
N GLU A 45 -15.93 17.73 -12.41
CA GLU A 45 -16.41 19.12 -12.46
C GLU A 45 -15.48 20.10 -11.70
N HIS A 46 -14.57 19.58 -10.87
CA HIS A 46 -13.63 20.34 -10.03
C HIS A 46 -12.14 20.07 -10.30
N ALA A 47 -11.79 19.45 -11.45
CA ALA A 47 -10.39 19.11 -11.81
C ALA A 47 -9.39 20.28 -11.71
N SER A 48 -9.87 21.52 -11.81
CA SER A 48 -9.09 22.76 -11.79
C SER A 48 -8.82 23.31 -10.37
N THR A 49 -9.35 22.70 -9.32
CA THR A 49 -9.18 23.18 -7.94
C THR A 49 -7.83 22.74 -7.38
N ILE A 50 -7.07 23.64 -6.74
CA ILE A 50 -5.75 23.33 -6.13
C ILE A 50 -5.83 22.16 -5.13
N ALA A 51 -6.98 21.96 -4.48
CA ALA A 51 -7.25 20.85 -3.57
C ALA A 51 -7.24 19.46 -4.25
N PHE A 52 -7.15 19.39 -5.58
CA PHE A 52 -7.04 18.16 -6.36
C PHE A 52 -5.59 17.68 -6.55
N ALA A 53 -4.60 18.44 -6.08
CA ALA A 53 -3.18 18.08 -6.17
C ALA A 53 -2.92 16.77 -5.39
N GLY A 54 -2.72 15.67 -6.12
CA GLY A 54 -2.51 14.34 -5.55
C GLY A 54 -3.76 13.44 -5.48
N TYR A 55 -4.92 13.91 -5.95
CA TYR A 55 -6.10 13.05 -6.10
C TYR A 55 -5.96 12.11 -7.30
N ILE A 56 -5.57 12.64 -8.46
CA ILE A 56 -5.17 11.86 -9.63
C ILE A 56 -3.65 11.66 -9.57
N LYS A 57 -3.22 10.40 -9.62
CA LYS A 57 -1.82 9.99 -9.69
C LYS A 57 -1.69 8.84 -10.70
N ASP A 58 -0.51 8.72 -11.30
CA ASP A 58 -0.16 7.57 -12.15
C ASP A 58 -0.05 6.27 -11.35
N SER A 59 0.23 6.38 -10.05
CA SER A 59 0.25 5.29 -9.09
C SER A 59 -0.07 5.80 -7.69
N TYR A 60 -0.80 5.00 -6.93
CA TYR A 60 -0.99 5.19 -5.49
C TYR A 60 -0.07 4.28 -4.67
N LEU A 61 0.67 3.37 -5.32
CA LEU A 61 1.63 2.51 -4.64
C LEU A 61 2.78 3.33 -4.09
N ILE A 62 3.11 3.09 -2.82
CA ILE A 62 4.26 3.66 -2.12
C ILE A 62 5.35 2.61 -2.02
N ASP A 63 6.56 2.96 -2.44
CA ASP A 63 7.74 2.12 -2.35
C ASP A 63 8.09 1.87 -0.88
N SER A 64 7.92 0.62 -0.49
CA SER A 64 8.22 0.13 0.85
C SER A 64 8.76 -1.29 0.77
N LYS A 65 9.61 -1.64 1.72
CA LYS A 65 10.34 -2.92 1.72
C LYS A 65 10.46 -3.46 3.14
N CYS A 66 10.44 -4.78 3.23
CA CYS A 66 10.76 -5.53 4.44
C CYS A 66 11.98 -6.43 4.22
N PRO A 67 13.20 -5.89 3.99
CA PRO A 67 14.39 -6.71 3.85
C PRO A 67 14.65 -7.56 5.09
N ARG A 68 15.08 -8.80 4.87
CA ARG A 68 15.51 -9.73 5.91
C ARG A 68 17.03 -9.82 6.00
N PHE A 69 17.54 -9.91 7.22
CA PHE A 69 18.95 -10.15 7.52
C PHE A 69 19.23 -11.65 7.55
N GLY A 70 20.51 -12.04 7.47
CA GLY A 70 20.91 -13.46 7.51
C GLY A 70 20.53 -14.20 8.80
N THR A 71 20.21 -13.46 9.87
CA THR A 71 19.67 -13.97 11.14
C THR A 71 18.16 -14.26 11.10
N GLY A 72 17.47 -13.91 10.01
CA GLY A 72 16.02 -14.07 9.84
C GLY A 72 15.19 -12.88 10.32
N GLU A 73 15.79 -11.93 11.04
CA GLU A 73 15.15 -10.67 11.42
C GLU A 73 14.86 -9.81 10.19
N ALA A 74 13.87 -8.92 10.27
CA ALA A 74 13.52 -8.01 9.18
C ALA A 74 13.49 -6.55 9.63
N LYS A 75 13.61 -5.64 8.66
CA LYS A 75 13.49 -4.18 8.84
C LYS A 75 12.38 -3.65 7.94
N GLY A 76 11.47 -2.83 8.46
CA GLY A 76 10.52 -2.07 7.63
C GLY A 76 11.16 -0.79 7.11
N VAL A 77 10.99 -0.48 5.83
CA VAL A 77 11.49 0.73 5.19
C VAL A 77 10.41 1.31 4.28
N ILE A 78 10.17 2.62 4.37
CA ILE A 78 9.37 3.39 3.44
C ILE A 78 10.32 4.36 2.73
N ASN A 79 10.41 4.28 1.40
CA ASN A 79 11.41 5.01 0.61
C ASN A 79 10.92 6.40 0.15
N GLU A 80 9.73 6.79 0.58
CA GLU A 80 9.05 8.03 0.18
C GLU A 80 8.47 8.73 1.41
N SER A 81 8.22 10.04 1.31
CA SER A 81 7.55 10.76 2.40
C SER A 81 6.06 10.42 2.45
N VAL A 82 5.60 9.96 3.62
CA VAL A 82 4.18 9.62 3.86
C VAL A 82 3.47 10.58 4.82
N ARG A 83 4.09 11.70 5.16
CA ARG A 83 3.49 12.73 6.03
C ARG A 83 2.25 13.33 5.38
N GLY A 84 1.11 13.29 6.07
CA GLY A 84 -0.17 13.82 5.56
C GLY A 84 -0.83 12.94 4.49
N VAL A 85 -0.37 11.69 4.35
CA VAL A 85 -0.96 10.69 3.44
C VAL A 85 -1.92 9.80 4.21
N ASP A 86 -3.08 9.55 3.63
CA ASP A 86 -4.01 8.53 4.13
C ASP A 86 -3.54 7.16 3.61
N LEU A 87 -2.82 6.42 4.46
CA LEU A 87 -2.17 5.16 4.12
C LEU A 87 -3.09 3.96 4.30
N TYR A 88 -3.14 3.12 3.27
CA TYR A 88 -3.71 1.78 3.32
C TYR A 88 -2.59 0.76 3.15
N ILE A 89 -2.54 -0.25 4.01
CA ILE A 89 -1.52 -1.30 3.95
C ILE A 89 -2.21 -2.62 3.65
N LEU A 90 -1.75 -3.31 2.59
CA LEU A 90 -2.20 -4.63 2.20
C LEU A 90 -1.15 -5.66 2.59
N VAL A 91 -1.62 -6.75 3.20
CA VAL A 91 -0.84 -7.93 3.53
C VAL A 91 -1.72 -9.16 3.43
N ASP A 92 -1.21 -10.22 2.84
CA ASP A 92 -1.76 -11.56 3.00
C ASP A 92 -0.91 -12.29 4.05
N VAL A 93 -1.48 -12.52 5.23
CA VAL A 93 -0.80 -13.24 6.32
C VAL A 93 -0.83 -14.75 6.11
N THR A 94 -1.63 -15.25 5.18
CA THR A 94 -1.75 -16.68 4.89
C THR A 94 -1.00 -17.10 3.63
N ASN A 95 -0.20 -16.20 3.07
CA ASN A 95 0.65 -16.52 1.93
C ASN A 95 1.82 -17.41 2.38
N TRP A 96 1.92 -18.62 1.85
CA TRP A 96 3.01 -19.56 2.16
C TRP A 96 4.04 -19.70 1.04
N SER A 97 3.88 -18.97 -0.07
CA SER A 97 4.74 -19.11 -1.25
C SER A 97 6.04 -18.31 -1.15
N LEU A 98 6.14 -17.39 -0.19
CA LEU A 98 7.33 -16.56 0.00
C LEU A 98 8.37 -17.28 0.85
N THR A 99 9.62 -17.26 0.38
CA THR A 99 10.78 -17.83 1.07
C THR A 99 11.83 -16.77 1.37
N TYR A 100 12.68 -17.05 2.36
CA TYR A 100 13.85 -16.25 2.70
C TYR A 100 14.98 -17.15 3.22
N THR A 101 16.21 -16.63 3.26
CA THR A 101 17.35 -17.37 3.81
C THR A 101 17.62 -16.98 5.25
N VAL A 102 17.75 -17.96 6.14
CA VAL A 102 18.18 -17.78 7.53
C VAL A 102 19.28 -18.78 7.86
N SER A 103 20.41 -18.28 8.37
CA SER A 103 21.59 -19.11 8.69
C SER A 103 22.01 -20.04 7.55
N GLY A 104 21.93 -19.56 6.30
CA GLY A 104 22.29 -20.31 5.09
C GLY A 104 21.26 -21.33 4.60
N HIS A 105 20.09 -21.42 5.23
CA HIS A 105 19.03 -22.35 4.85
C HIS A 105 17.81 -21.60 4.33
N GLU A 106 17.13 -22.15 3.33
CA GLU A 106 15.84 -21.64 2.88
C GLU A 106 14.76 -21.91 3.95
N ASN A 107 13.93 -20.90 4.21
CA ASN A 107 12.78 -20.98 5.10
C ASN A 107 11.56 -20.34 4.44
N HIS A 108 10.38 -20.90 4.69
CA HIS A 108 9.12 -20.30 4.28
C HIS A 108 8.69 -19.22 5.28
N MET A 109 8.12 -18.13 4.77
CA MET A 109 7.47 -17.15 5.62
C MET A 109 6.24 -17.76 6.27
N SER A 110 6.18 -17.68 7.59
CA SER A 110 5.00 -18.03 8.38
C SER A 110 3.97 -16.89 8.41
N PRO A 111 2.73 -17.14 8.85
CA PRO A 111 1.77 -16.08 9.12
C PRO A 111 2.28 -15.03 10.11
N ASP A 112 3.05 -15.46 11.10
CA ASP A 112 3.69 -14.58 12.06
C ASP A 112 4.76 -13.72 11.39
N ASP A 113 5.54 -14.28 10.46
CA ASP A 113 6.51 -13.51 9.67
C ASP A 113 5.83 -12.36 8.90
N HIS A 114 4.74 -12.66 8.20
CA HIS A 114 3.97 -11.64 7.48
C HIS A 114 3.34 -10.59 8.41
N PHE A 115 2.77 -11.03 9.53
CA PHE A 115 2.18 -10.11 10.50
C PHE A 115 3.23 -9.21 11.18
N GLN A 116 4.43 -9.74 11.42
CA GLN A 116 5.54 -8.95 11.94
C GLN A 116 6.02 -7.91 10.91
N ASP A 117 6.03 -8.26 9.62
CA ASP A 117 6.38 -7.32 8.55
C ASP A 117 5.34 -6.20 8.41
N LEU A 118 4.04 -6.49 8.58
CA LEU A 118 3.01 -5.46 8.71
C LEU A 118 3.30 -4.49 9.86
N LYS A 119 3.59 -5.01 11.05
CA LYS A 119 3.88 -4.17 12.22
C LYS A 119 5.12 -3.31 12.01
N ARG A 120 6.16 -3.82 11.34
CA ARG A 120 7.37 -3.06 11.00
C ARG A 120 7.08 -1.89 10.09
N ILE A 121 6.18 -2.06 9.12
CA ILE A 121 5.77 -0.96 8.24
C ILE A 121 4.93 0.06 9.00
N ILE A 122 3.96 -0.38 9.82
CA ILE A 122 3.18 0.53 10.67
C ILE A 122 4.10 1.36 11.58
N ALA A 123 5.13 0.74 12.16
CA ALA A 123 6.09 1.44 13.02
C ALA A 123 7.02 2.41 12.27
N ALA A 124 7.09 2.32 10.94
CA ALA A 124 7.89 3.21 10.09
C ALA A 124 7.07 4.42 9.55
N VAL A 125 5.76 4.42 9.75
CA VAL A 125 4.84 5.54 9.46
C VAL A 125 4.92 6.58 10.57
#